data_AF-A0A5K1ARS6-F1
#
_entry.id   AF-A0A5K1ARS6-F1
#
_cell.length_a   1.000
_cell.length_b   1.000
_cell.length_c   1.000
_cell.angle_alpha   90.00
_cell.angle_beta   90.00
_cell.angle_gamma   90.00
#
_symmetry.space_group_name_H-M   'P 1'
#
loop_
_entity.id
_entity.type
_entity.pdbx_description
1 polymer ?
#
loop_
_entity_poly.entity_id
_entity_poly.type
_entity_poly.pdbx_seq_one_letter_code
_entity_poly.pdbx_strand_id
1 'polypeptide(L)' 'VFEDVKKNEKFKTGKEPYRNAVTEKTCDVLIGRVPVMVKSSLCCLEKEDCDFDLGGYFIIKGSEK' A
#
# COMPACT_ATOMS: atom_id res chain seq x y z
N VAL A 1 26.48 11.28 -9.27
CA VAL A 1 27.37 12.25 -9.94
C VAL A 1 26.79 13.64 -9.67
N PHE A 2 27.50 14.41 -8.83
CA PHE A 2 27.34 15.84 -8.47
C PHE A 2 26.04 16.23 -7.70
N GLU A 3 26.05 17.06 -6.64
CA GLU A 3 27.11 17.86 -6.01
C GLU A 3 26.71 18.26 -4.57
N ASP A 4 27.68 18.25 -3.64
CA ASP A 4 27.59 18.86 -2.31
C ASP A 4 27.73 20.39 -2.43
N VAL A 5 26.62 21.12 -2.33
CA VAL A 5 26.67 22.58 -2.20
C VAL A 5 26.62 22.96 -0.72
N LYS A 6 27.81 23.09 -0.12
CA LYS A 6 27.98 23.86 1.12
C LYS A 6 27.88 25.36 0.82
N LYS A 7 26.92 26.04 1.43
CA LYS A 7 26.98 27.50 1.62
C LYS A 7 26.68 27.85 3.08
N ASN A 8 27.73 28.32 3.75
CA ASN A 8 27.65 28.94 5.07
C ASN A 8 27.29 30.42 4.87
N GLU A 9 26.14 30.89 5.38
CA GLU A 9 25.89 32.34 5.47
C GLU A 9 25.05 32.74 6.70
N LYS A 10 25.78 33.27 7.68
CA LYS A 10 25.46 34.37 8.62
C LYS A 10 24.09 34.39 9.30
N PHE A 11 24.15 34.03 10.59
CA PHE A 11 23.23 34.34 11.69
C PHE A 11 22.49 35.68 11.51
N LYS A 12 21.18 35.63 11.24
CA LYS A 12 20.26 36.77 11.40
C LYS A 12 19.14 36.38 12.36
N THR A 13 19.18 36.97 13.54
CA THR A 13 18.12 36.94 14.54
C THR A 13 16.87 37.59 13.96
N GLY A 14 15.88 36.79 13.62
CA GLY A 14 14.52 37.19 13.29
C GLY A 14 13.58 36.10 13.76
N LYS A 15 12.52 36.46 14.50
CA LYS A 15 11.51 35.50 14.96
C LYS A 15 10.73 34.97 13.76
N GLU A 16 11.22 33.92 13.13
CA GLU A 16 10.44 33.19 12.14
C GLU A 16 9.39 32.33 12.87
N PRO A 17 8.11 32.39 12.48
CA PRO A 17 7.13 31.49 13.04
C PRO A 17 7.57 30.08 12.67
N TYR A 18 7.85 29.26 13.68
CA TYR A 18 8.12 27.83 13.57
C TYR A 18 6.85 27.14 13.02
N ARG A 19 6.61 27.29 11.72
CA ARG A 19 5.65 26.49 10.96
C ARG A 19 6.39 25.20 10.63
N ASN A 20 6.35 24.29 11.59
CA ASN A 20 6.45 22.87 11.27
C ASN A 20 5.22 22.51 10.42
N ALA A 21 5.31 22.76 9.11
CA ALA A 21 4.43 22.12 8.17
C ALA A 21 4.85 20.64 8.15
N VAL A 22 4.30 19.86 9.09
CA VAL A 22 4.31 18.39 8.99
C VAL A 22 3.63 18.10 7.66
N THR A 23 4.44 17.80 6.65
CA THR A 23 3.90 17.37 5.36
C THR A 23 3.43 15.95 5.61
N GLU A 24 2.12 15.77 5.78
CA GLU A 24 1.51 14.45 5.92
C GLU A 24 1.73 13.69 4.61
N LYS A 25 2.85 12.97 4.54
CA LYS A 25 3.15 12.05 3.46
C LYS A 25 2.50 10.73 3.81
N THR A 26 1.41 10.42 3.12
CA THR A 26 0.85 9.07 3.11
C THR A 26 1.71 8.21 2.19
N CYS A 27 2.00 6.99 2.63
CA CYS A 27 2.64 5.96 1.82
C CYS A 27 1.85 4.66 1.95
N ASP A 28 1.80 3.90 0.87
CA ASP A 28 1.20 2.57 0.91
C ASP A 28 2.17 1.60 1.58
N VAL A 29 1.69 0.90 2.61
CA VAL A 29 2.45 -0.13 3.32
C VAL A 29 1.75 -1.47 3.09
N LEU A 30 2.49 -2.46 2.60
CA LEU A 30 1.97 -3.80 2.38
C LEU A 30 1.76 -4.52 3.72
N ILE A 31 0.51 -4.89 4.03
CA ILE A 31 0.14 -5.69 5.20
C ILE A 31 -0.28 -7.08 4.75
N GLY A 32 0.69 -8.00 4.68
CA GLY A 32 0.43 -9.42 4.44
C GLY A 32 -0.37 -9.72 3.16
N ARG A 33 -1.00 -10.89 3.13
CA ARG A 33 -1.93 -11.32 2.08
C ARG A 33 -3.13 -12.00 2.72
N VAL A 34 -4.33 -11.69 2.24
CA VAL A 34 -5.58 -12.30 2.71
C VAL A 34 -6.12 -13.19 1.59
N PRO A 35 -6.44 -14.47 1.86
CA PRO A 35 -7.07 -15.33 0.88
C PRO A 35 -8.47 -14.82 0.55
N VAL A 36 -8.84 -14.86 -0.74
CA VAL A 36 -10.15 -14.42 -1.23
C VAL A 36 -11.03 -15.66 -1.45
N MET A 37 -12.30 -15.56 -1.05
CA MET A 37 -13.28 -16.63 -1.20
C MET A 37 -13.68 -16.78 -2.67
N VAL A 38 -13.79 -18.03 -3.13
CA VAL A 38 -14.22 -18.36 -4.49
C VAL A 38 -15.67 -17.92 -4.70
N LYS A 39 -15.93 -17.28 -5.87
CA LYS A 39 -17.22 -16.66 -6.25
C LYS A 39 -17.71 -15.54 -5.31
N SER A 40 -16.80 -14.88 -4.58
CA SER A 40 -17.11 -13.63 -3.86
C SER A 40 -17.00 -12.39 -4.78
N SER A 41 -17.50 -11.25 -4.33
CA SER A 41 -17.42 -9.98 -5.09
C SER A 41 -15.99 -9.49 -5.36
N LEU A 42 -15.01 -9.98 -4.61
CA LEU A 42 -13.59 -9.67 -4.77
C LEU A 42 -12.84 -10.70 -5.61
N CYS A 43 -13.50 -11.79 -6.02
CA CYS A 43 -12.89 -12.87 -6.78
C CYS A 43 -12.91 -12.55 -8.29
N CYS A 44 -11.75 -12.61 -8.94
CA CYS A 44 -11.66 -12.53 -10.39
C CYS A 44 -11.43 -13.94 -10.94
N LEU A 45 -12.51 -14.61 -11.35
CA LEU A 45 -12.43 -15.90 -12.04
C LEU A 45 -12.36 -15.61 -13.54
N GLU A 46 -11.16 -15.69 -14.11
CA GLU A 46 -10.91 -15.41 -15.54
C GLU A 46 -11.22 -16.61 -16.45
N LYS A 47 -11.43 -17.80 -15.89
CA LYS A 47 -11.73 -19.03 -16.63
C LYS A 47 -13.06 -19.59 -16.17
N GLU A 48 -13.76 -20.23 -17.09
CA GLU A 48 -14.98 -20.99 -16.84
C GLU A 48 -14.67 -22.09 -15.81
N ASP A 49 -14.97 -21.80 -14.55
CA ASP A 49 -15.19 -22.83 -13.55
C ASP A 49 -16.44 -23.63 -13.93
N CYS A 50 -16.65 -24.76 -13.26
CA CYS A 50 -17.90 -25.50 -13.38
C CYS A 50 -19.09 -24.57 -13.07
N ASP A 51 -20.07 -24.48 -13.97
CA ASP A 51 -21.29 -23.69 -13.79
C ASP A 51 -22.09 -24.12 -12.55
N PHE A 52 -21.91 -25.38 -12.14
CA PHE A 52 -22.55 -25.95 -10.95
C PHE A 52 -21.77 -25.71 -9.65
N ASP A 53 -20.55 -25.16 -9.72
CA ASP A 53 -19.85 -24.75 -8.52
C ASP A 53 -20.58 -23.54 -7.90
N LEU A 54 -20.89 -23.61 -6.61
CA LEU A 54 -21.53 -22.49 -5.91
C LEU A 54 -20.50 -21.54 -5.29
N GLY A 55 -19.24 -21.94 -5.21
CA GLY A 55 -18.20 -21.23 -4.48
C GLY A 55 -18.44 -21.25 -2.97
N GLY A 56 -17.97 -20.22 -2.26
CA GLY A 56 -18.12 -20.12 -0.81
C GLY A 56 -17.01 -20.76 0.02
N TYR A 57 -16.01 -21.34 -0.65
CA TYR A 57 -14.83 -21.95 -0.04
C TYR A 57 -13.57 -21.13 -0.33
N PHE A 58 -12.50 -21.43 0.40
CA PHE A 58 -11.15 -20.91 0.15
C PHE A 58 -10.25 -22.02 -0.38
N ILE A 59 -9.34 -21.66 -1.28
CA ILE A 59 -8.28 -22.57 -1.72
C ILE A 59 -7.02 -22.24 -0.91
N ILE A 60 -6.76 -23.04 0.13
CA ILE A 60 -5.60 -22.88 1.02
C ILE A 60 -4.62 -24.01 0.76
N LYS A 61 -3.38 -23.67 0.36
CA LYS A 61 -2.31 -24.64 0.03
C LYS A 61 -2.75 -25.71 -1.00
N GLY A 62 -3.62 -25.32 -1.95
CA GLY A 62 -4.11 -26.21 -3.00
C GLY A 62 -5.27 -27.12 -2.59
N SER A 63 -5.90 -26.89 -1.44
CA SER A 63 -7.08 -27.63 -1.00
C SER A 63 -8.22 -26.68 -0.63
N GLU A 64 -9.44 -27.10 -0.95
CA GLU A 64 -10.67 -26.41 -0.55
C GLU A 64 -10.87 -26.49 0.97
N LYS A 65 -11.31 -25.38 1.57
CA LYS A 65 -11.59 -25.19 3.00
C LYS A 65 -12.79 -24.30 3.22
#